data_AF-A0A3M1KXM6-F1
#
_entry.id   AF-A0A3M1KXM6-F1
#
_cell.length_a   1.000
_cell.length_b   1.000
_cell.length_c   1.000
_cell.angle_alpha   90.00
_cell.angle_beta   90.00
_cell.angle_gamma   90.00
#
_symmetry.space_group_name_H-M   'P 1'
#
loop_
_entity.id
_entity.type
_entity.pdbx_description
1 polymer ?
#
loop_
_entity_poly.entity_id
_entity_poly.type
_entity_poly.pdbx_seq_one_letter_code
_entity_poly.pdbx_strand_id
1 'polypeptide(L)' 'MPKGTVTKSTGSWYTVRLDDGQRVQCRILGKFRLEGRRLTNPVA' A
#
# COMPACT_ATOMS: atom_id res chain seq x y z
N MET A 1 -7.40 13.92 -4.85
CA MET A 1 -6.79 12.58 -4.72
C MET A 1 -7.44 11.89 -3.53
N PRO A 2 -8.04 10.70 -3.69
CA PRO A 2 -8.61 9.97 -2.56
C PRO A 2 -7.49 9.59 -1.58
N LYS A 3 -7.73 9.86 -0.29
CA LYS A 3 -6.85 9.47 0.82
C LYS A 3 -7.47 8.28 1.53
N GLY A 4 -6.64 7.43 2.13
CA GLY A 4 -7.12 6.26 2.86
C GLY A 4 -6.00 5.64 3.67
N THR A 5 -6.38 4.78 4.60
CA THR A 5 -5.48 4.15 5.56
C THR A 5 -5.16 2.72 5.12
N VAL A 6 -3.87 2.39 5.02
CA VAL A 6 -3.44 1.00 4.78
C VAL A 6 -3.78 0.16 6.01
N THR A 7 -4.56 -0.90 5.81
CA THR A 7 -5.03 -1.80 6.89
C THR A 7 -4.36 -3.17 6.84
N LYS A 8 -3.85 -3.58 5.67
CA LYS A 8 -3.14 -4.85 5.48
C LYS A 8 -2.14 -4.70 4.36
N SER A 9 -1.01 -5.41 4.46
CA SER A 9 -0.03 -5.50 3.38
C SER A 9 0.57 -6.90 3.29
N THR A 10 0.46 -7.50 2.12
CA THR A 10 1.01 -8.82 1.78
C THR A 10 2.29 -8.69 0.95
N GLY A 11 3.11 -7.67 1.25
CA GLY A 11 4.39 -7.38 0.62
C GLY A 11 4.30 -6.77 -0.80
N SER A 12 3.49 -7.36 -1.69
CA SER A 12 3.26 -6.83 -3.04
C SER A 12 1.89 -6.18 -3.22
N TRP A 13 1.01 -6.27 -2.22
CA TRP A 13 -0.34 -5.73 -2.25
C TRP A 13 -0.66 -5.06 -0.93
N TYR A 14 -1.46 -4.00 -1.00
CA TYR A 14 -1.88 -3.18 0.13
C TYR A 14 -3.41 -3.06 0.08
N THR A 15 -4.08 -3.34 1.19
CA THR A 15 -5.51 -3.05 1.34
C THR A 15 -5.65 -1.68 1.99
N VAL A 16 -6.20 -0.74 1.25
CA VAL A 16 -6.48 0.63 1.72
C VAL A 16 -7.95 0.72 2.07
N ARG A 17 -8.25 1.16 3.29
CA ARG A 17 -9.61 1.56 3.68
C ARG A 17 -9.78 3.04 3.38
N LEU A 18 -10.74 3.36 2.52
CA LEU A 18 -11.17 4.71 2.22
C LEU A 18 -12.10 5.24 3.32
N ASP A 19 -12.28 6.56 3.37
CA ASP A 19 -13.11 7.21 4.39
C ASP A 19 -14.61 6.86 4.27
N ASP A 20 -15.04 6.41 3.10
CA ASP A 20 -16.40 5.90 2.83
C ASP A 20 -16.60 4.45 3.30
N GLY A 21 -15.59 3.85 3.93
CA GLY A 21 -15.61 2.47 4.42
C GLY A 21 -15.26 1.42 3.36
N GLN A 22 -15.07 1.82 2.09
CA GLN A 22 -14.66 0.90 1.04
C GLN A 22 -13.22 0.44 1.24
N ARG A 23 -12.95 -0.78 0.78
CA ARG A 23 -11.61 -1.37 0.80
C ARG A 23 -11.13 -1.54 -0.64
N VAL A 24 -10.00 -0.94 -0.95
CA VAL A 24 -9.38 -0.99 -2.27
C VAL A 24 -8.04 -1.70 -2.17
N GLN A 25 -7.76 -2.58 -3.13
CA GLN A 25 -6.44 -3.19 -3.26
C GLN A 25 -5.54 -2.30 -4.12
N CYS A 26 -4.42 -1.88 -3.56
CA CYS A 26 -3.43 -1.03 -4.18
C CYS A 26 -2.08 -1.75 -4.26
N ARG A 27 -1.27 -1.40 -5.26
CA ARG A 27 0.14 -1.79 -5.33
C ARG A 27 1.01 -0.55 -5.41
N ILE A 28 2.20 -0.64 -4.83
CA ILE A 28 3.21 0.40 -5.00
C ILE A 28 3.76 0.31 -6.42
N LEU A 29 3.83 1.46 -7.10
CA LEU A 29 4.38 1.55 -8.46
C LEU A 29 5.85 1.14 -8.48
N GLY A 30 6.27 0.42 -9.53
CA GLY A 30 7.62 -0.14 -9.65
C GLY A 30 8.76 0.87 -9.57
N LYS A 31 8.52 2.17 -9.81
CA LYS A 31 9.53 3.23 -9.63
C LYS A 31 10.09 3.26 -8.20
N PHE A 32 9.27 3.00 -7.18
CA PHE A 32 9.72 2.89 -5.79
C PHE A 32 10.56 1.62 -5.51
N ARG A 33 10.35 0.55 -6.29
CA ARG A 33 11.19 -0.66 -6.21
C ARG A 33 12.55 -0.45 -6.88
N LEU A 34 12.59 0.34 -7.95
CA LEU A 34 13.81 0.64 -8.71
C LEU A 34 14.73 1.64 -8.00
N GLU A 35 14.20 2.48 -7.10
CA GLU A 35 15.02 3.38 -6.28
C GLU A 35 15.90 2.68 -5.23
N GLY A 36 15.94 1.34 -5.19
CA GLY A 36 16.80 0.58 -4.27
C GLY A 36 16.46 0.74 -2.79
N ARG A 37 15.42 1.53 -2.46
CA ARG A 37 14.93 1.67 -1.09
C ARG A 37 14.36 0.33 -0.66
N ARG A 38 14.94 -0.24 0.41
CA ARG A 38 14.48 -1.47 1.02
C ARG A 38 13.04 -1.27 1.49
N LEU A 39 12.10 -1.72 0.67
CA LEU A 39 10.68 -1.68 0.97
C LEU A 39 10.36 -2.85 1.90
N THR A 40 10.92 -2.80 3.10
CA THR A 40 10.52 -3.68 4.20
C THR A 40 9.10 -3.30 4.57
N ASN A 41 8.18 -4.23 4.39
CA ASN A 41 6.80 -4.06 4.80
C ASN A 41 6.77 -3.83 6.32
N PRO A 42 6.46 -2.63 6.83
CA PRO A 42 6.49 -2.35 8.27
C PRO A 42 5.27 -2.92 9.00
N VAL A 43 4.32 -3.52 8.26
CA VAL A 43 3.14 -4.22 8.81
C VAL A 43 3.45 -5.71 8.96
N ALA A 44 4.61 -6.03 9.54
CA ALA A 44 5.00 -7.38 9.95
C ALA A 44 5.29 -7.34 11.46
#